data_AF-A0A355I9L6-F1
#
_entry.id   AF-A0A355I9L6-F1
#
_cell.length_a   1.000
_cell.length_b   1.000
_cell.length_c   1.000
_cell.angle_alpha   90.00
_cell.angle_beta   90.00
_cell.angle_gamma   90.00
#
_symmetry.space_group_name_H-M   'P 1'
#
loop_
_entity.id
_entity.type
_entity.pdbx_description
1 polymer ?
#
loop_
_entity_poly.entity_id
_entity_poly.type
_entity_poly.pdbx_seq_one_letter_code
_entity_poly.pdbx_strand_id
1 'polypeptide(L)' 'MEQLLGEGFFRCHRSYIVAMQHVRRVTRNAMVLDSGKEIPLSRKLYDAANQAFISNCQGF' A
#
# COMPACT_ATOMS: atom_id res chain seq x y z
N MET A 1 3.20 -2.54 -19.32
CA MET A 1 3.79 -1.36 -18.65
C MET A 1 3.45 -1.43 -17.14
N GLU A 2 3.78 -2.53 -16.47
CA GLU A 2 3.40 -2.79 -15.07
C GLU A 2 4.59 -3.28 -14.21
N GLN A 3 5.78 -3.40 -14.80
CA GLN A 3 6.93 -4.12 -14.23
C GLN A 3 8.07 -3.20 -13.75
N LEU A 4 7.81 -1.90 -13.55
CA LEU A 4 8.85 -0.89 -13.30
C LEU A 4 8.71 -0.17 -11.95
N LEU A 5 7.90 -0.68 -11.04
CA LEU A 5 7.79 -0.14 -9.70
C LEU A 5 8.41 -1.19 -8.79
N GLY A 6 9.66 -0.94 -8.38
CA GLY A 6 10.51 -1.88 -7.66
C GLY A 6 9.90 -2.42 -6.36
N GLU A 7 10.66 -3.26 -5.68
CA GLU A 7 10.29 -3.85 -4.39
C GLU A 7 9.90 -2.73 -3.42
N GLY A 8 8.60 -2.64 -3.08
CA GLY A 8 8.08 -1.60 -2.20
C GLY A 8 6.91 -0.75 -2.73
N PHE A 9 6.42 -0.96 -3.95
CA PHE A 9 5.19 -0.31 -4.43
C PHE A 9 3.99 -1.27 -4.46
N PHE A 10 2.82 -0.78 -4.06
CA PHE A 10 1.59 -1.55 -4.00
C PHE A 10 0.43 -0.84 -4.71
N ARG A 11 -0.25 -1.58 -5.59
CA ARG A 11 -1.42 -1.07 -6.31
C ARG A 11 -2.70 -1.26 -5.47
N CYS A 12 -3.08 -0.22 -4.76
CA CYS A 12 -4.28 -0.20 -3.90
C CYS A 12 -5.59 0.08 -4.63
N HIS A 13 -5.50 0.62 -5.84
CA HIS A 13 -6.66 0.89 -6.67
C HIS A 13 -6.28 0.77 -8.14
N ARG A 14 -7.27 0.65 -9.04
CA ARG A 14 -7.02 0.66 -10.49
C ARG A 14 -6.33 1.95 -10.99
N SER A 15 -6.46 3.03 -10.23
CA SER A 15 -5.93 4.36 -10.56
C SER A 15 -4.81 4.82 -9.63
N TYR A 16 -4.50 4.06 -8.57
CA TYR A 16 -3.56 4.50 -7.53
C TYR A 16 -2.55 3.42 -7.18
N ILE A 17 -1.30 3.85 -7.06
CA ILE A 17 -0.16 3.05 -6.61
C ILE A 17 0.46 3.80 -5.43
N VAL A 18 0.73 3.09 -4.35
CA VAL A 18 1.34 3.62 -3.14
C VAL A 18 2.74 3.04 -2.97
N ALA A 19 3.66 3.81 -2.40
CA ALA A 19 4.93 3.29 -1.92
C ALA A 19 4.76 2.80 -0.47
N MET A 20 4.86 1.48 -0.26
CA MET A 20 4.72 0.81 1.04
C MET A 20 5.75 1.30 2.08
N GLN A 21 6.94 1.72 1.64
CA GLN A 21 7.95 2.33 2.53
C GLN A 21 7.47 3.61 3.24
N HIS A 22 6.51 4.33 2.63
CA HIS A 22 5.93 5.55 3.19
C HIS A 22 4.55 5.31 3.82
N VAL A 23 4.04 4.07 3.79
CA VAL A 23 2.76 3.75 4.43
C VAL A 23 2.99 3.67 5.92
N ARG A 24 2.35 4.58 6.66
CA ARG A 24 2.37 4.61 8.13
C ARG A 24 1.34 3.65 8.71
N ARG A 25 0.16 3.56 8.08
CA ARG A 25 -0.95 2.74 8.54
C ARG A 25 -1.86 2.32 7.38
N VAL A 26 -2.25 1.05 7.36
CA VAL A 26 -3.30 0.54 6.47
C VAL A 26 -4.61 0.46 7.24
N THR A 27 -5.70 0.96 6.67
CA THR A 27 -7.06 0.82 7.20
C THR A 27 -7.95 0.12 6.17
N ARG A 28 -9.14 -0.34 6.57
CA ARG A 28 -10.07 -1.04 5.67
C ARG A 28 -10.50 -0.24 4.43
N ASN A 29 -10.48 1.09 4.53
CA ASN A 29 -10.98 1.97 3.47
C ASN A 29 -9.91 2.89 2.88
N ALA A 30 -8.74 3.03 3.52
CA ALA A 30 -7.68 3.91 3.08
C ALA A 30 -6.29 3.50 3.61
N MET A 31 -5.24 3.90 2.93
CA MET A 31 -3.87 3.85 3.45
C MET A 31 -3.37 5.24 3.80
N VAL A 32 -2.87 5.38 5.01
CA VAL A 32 -2.30 6.62 5.54
C VAL A 32 -0.81 6.60 5.29
N LEU A 33 -0.33 7.59 4.55
CA LEU A 33 1.07 7.84 4.31
C LEU A 33 1.69 8.63 5.48
N ASP A 34 3.00 8.56 5.61
CA ASP A 34 3.75 9.33 6.60
C ASP A 34 3.56 10.85 6.45
N SER A 35 3.36 11.32 5.20
CA SER A 35 2.98 12.70 4.89
C SER A 35 1.60 13.14 5.40
N GLY A 36 0.82 12.25 6.02
CA GLY A 36 -0.55 12.50 6.44
C GLY A 36 -1.60 12.37 5.33
N LYS A 37 -1.18 12.07 4.10
CA LYS A 37 -2.11 11.82 2.97
C LYS A 37 -2.79 10.46 3.10
N GLU A 38 -4.08 10.43 2.79
CA GLU A 38 -4.88 9.21 2.80
C GLU A 38 -5.25 8.80 1.37
N ILE A 39 -4.86 7.59 0.98
CA ILE A 39 -5.17 7.03 -0.34
C ILE A 39 -6.33 6.05 -0.19
N PRO A 40 -7.46 6.24 -0.88
CA PRO A 40 -8.60 5.33 -0.78
C PRO A 40 -8.22 3.95 -1.29
N LEU A 41 -8.48 2.95 -0.45
CA LEU A 41 -8.20 1.55 -0.69
C LEU A 41 -9.52 0.83 -0.98
N SER A 42 -9.53 0.05 -2.06
CA SER A 42 -10.69 -0.78 -2.36
C SER A 42 -10.85 -1.85 -1.28
N ARG A 43 -12.08 -2.04 -0.75
CA ARG A 43 -12.34 -3.00 0.34
C ARG A 43 -11.87 -4.44 0.03
N LYS A 44 -11.93 -4.84 -1.25
CA LYS A 44 -11.46 -6.15 -1.74
C LYS A 44 -9.93 -6.30 -1.73
N LEU A 45 -9.21 -5.18 -1.80
CA LEU A 45 -7.74 -5.12 -1.83
C LEU A 45 -7.14 -4.92 -0.44
N TYR A 46 -7.97 -4.77 0.60
CA TYR A 46 -7.50 -4.64 1.98
C TYR A 46 -6.61 -5.80 2.42
N ASP A 47 -7.05 -7.04 2.13
CA ASP A 47 -6.31 -8.24 2.54
C ASP A 47 -4.91 -8.27 1.89
N ALA A 48 -4.85 -8.03 0.58
CA ALA A 48 -3.59 -7.93 -0.16
C ALA A 48 -2.70 -6.78 0.34
N ALA A 49 -3.28 -5.62 0.66
CA ALA A 49 -2.53 -4.48 1.18
C ALA A 49 -1.96 -4.76 2.57
N ASN A 50 -2.73 -5.41 3.43
CA ASN A 50 -2.32 -5.77 4.78
C ASN A 50 -1.22 -6.84 4.75
N GLN A 51 -1.35 -7.85 3.90
CA GLN A 51 -0.30 -8.85 3.69
C GLN A 51 1.00 -8.22 3.16
N ALA A 52 0.90 -7.35 2.15
CA ALA A 52 2.06 -6.64 1.61
C ALA A 52 2.72 -5.74 2.67
N PHE A 53 1.92 -5.06 3.51
CA PHE A 53 2.43 -4.24 4.61
C PHE A 53 3.18 -5.08 5.66
N ILE A 54 2.60 -6.22 6.09
CA ILE A 54 3.25 -7.14 7.04
C ILE A 54 4.54 -7.70 6.46
N SER A 55 4.50 -8.18 5.21
CA SER A 55 5.68 -8.75 4.54
C SER A 55 6.82 -7.73 4.43
N ASN A 56 6.51 -6.46 4.19
CA ASN A 56 7.50 -5.39 4.11
C ASN A 56 8.05 -4.97 5.48
N CYS A 57 7.30 -5.19 6.57
CA CYS A 57 7.76 -4.96 7.94
C CYS A 57 8.62 -6.10 8.51
N GLN A 58 8.57 -7.31 7.93
CA GLN A 58 9.30 -8.49 8.44
C GLN A 58 10.73 -8.63 7.86
N GLY A 59 11.19 -7.71 7.02
CA GLY A 59 12.47 -7.78 6.31
C GLY A 59 13.60 -6.90 6.84
N PHE A 60 13.69 -6.69 8.17
CA PHE A 60 14.86 -6.06 8.81
C PHE A 60 15.70 -7.09 9.57
#